data_AF-A0A2A3GTL4-F1
#
_entry.id   AF-A0A2A3GTL4-F1
#
_cell.length_a   1.000
_cell.length_b   1.000
_cell.length_c   1.000
_cell.angle_alpha   90.00
_cell.angle_beta   90.00
_cell.angle_gamma   90.00
#
_symmetry.space_group_name_H-M   'P 1'
#
loop_
_entity.id
_entity.type
_entity.pdbx_description
1 polymer ?
#
loop_
_entity_poly.entity_id
_entity_poly.type
_entity_poly.pdbx_seq_one_letter_code
_entity_poly.pdbx_strand_id
1 'polypeptide(L)'
;MLMKTTRADTGAPGRVPRGRHGWQRRIEELDPVRDHQEIHRITAGYEFPWDYQRSLEFALFRTYCVPTISELLQRTGEFEKRPQKRYDDTALLMAELVEHGYDSERGVESLRVVNRMHGKYDIDNDDMLYVLTTFIYEPIDWVDRFGWRRLTPNERLACFHFYRQVGIRMGIKNIPESFEDFYRFKVDYERKHFRYTDDNHRVGTYTLKLFCSWFPAPLRPLVAQGVYALLDPMMLAAFGFPAAPIWLQNASRRALGVRARFVRFLPPRRESKAARDRHNRSYPGYPVGYRPRDLGADSDNHRGSRRRAA
;
A
#
# COMPACT_ATOMS: atom_id res chain seq x y z
N MET A 1 -42.80 -18.84 13.09
CA MET A 1 -41.92 -17.65 13.20
C MET A 1 -40.53 -18.13 13.59
N LEU A 2 -39.67 -18.39 12.60
CA LEU A 2 -38.26 -18.73 12.84
C LEU A 2 -37.44 -17.87 11.87
N MET A 3 -36.82 -16.82 12.41
CA MET A 3 -35.88 -15.97 11.70
C MET A 3 -34.65 -16.81 11.38
N LYS A 4 -34.45 -17.11 10.09
CA LYS A 4 -33.16 -17.59 9.60
C LYS A 4 -32.19 -16.42 9.63
N THR A 5 -31.32 -16.43 10.63
CA THR A 5 -30.11 -15.59 10.67
C THR A 5 -29.26 -15.88 9.43
N THR A 6 -29.17 -14.89 8.55
CA THR A 6 -28.26 -14.86 7.40
C THR A 6 -26.83 -14.80 7.93
N ARG A 7 -26.08 -15.90 7.82
CA ARG A 7 -24.62 -15.88 8.02
C ARG A 7 -24.02 -15.02 6.91
N ALA A 8 -23.28 -13.98 7.28
CA ALA A 8 -22.41 -13.26 6.37
C ALA A 8 -21.30 -14.20 5.89
N ASP A 9 -21.40 -14.65 4.64
CA ASP A 9 -20.36 -15.43 3.99
C ASP A 9 -19.17 -14.49 3.68
N THR A 10 -18.18 -14.52 4.57
CA THR A 10 -16.94 -13.77 4.44
C THR A 10 -15.88 -14.69 3.86
N GLY A 11 -15.75 -14.69 2.53
CA GLY A 11 -14.47 -14.99 1.91
C GLY A 11 -14.42 -16.17 0.95
N ALA A 12 -14.85 -15.94 -0.28
CA ALA A 12 -14.03 -16.08 -1.47
C ALA A 12 -14.78 -15.39 -2.61
N PRO A 13 -14.11 -14.63 -3.50
CA PRO A 13 -14.78 -14.17 -4.70
C PRO A 13 -15.35 -15.39 -5.45
N GLY A 14 -16.64 -15.33 -5.79
CA GLY A 14 -17.39 -16.47 -6.32
C GLY A 14 -16.72 -17.09 -7.55
N ARG A 15 -16.74 -18.44 -7.62
CA ARG A 15 -16.20 -19.35 -8.67
C ARG A 15 -14.88 -18.93 -9.34
N VAL A 16 -13.89 -19.84 -9.34
CA VAL A 16 -12.61 -19.70 -10.07
C VAL A 16 -12.83 -19.11 -11.48
N PRO A 17 -12.08 -18.07 -11.87
CA PRO A 17 -12.33 -17.39 -13.13
C PRO A 17 -12.03 -18.27 -14.32
N ARG A 18 -12.89 -18.21 -15.35
CA ARG A 18 -12.64 -18.87 -16.63
C ARG A 18 -11.69 -18.04 -17.49
N GLY A 19 -10.56 -18.63 -17.90
CA GLY A 19 -9.59 -17.98 -18.80
C GLY A 19 -8.87 -16.75 -18.21
N ARG A 20 -7.92 -16.19 -18.95
CA ARG A 20 -7.05 -15.09 -18.49
C ARG A 20 -7.80 -13.86 -17.97
N HIS A 21 -8.90 -13.50 -18.62
CA HIS A 21 -9.71 -12.32 -18.30
C HIS A 21 -10.91 -12.63 -17.38
N GLY A 22 -10.93 -13.79 -16.74
CA GLY A 22 -12.09 -14.16 -15.91
C GLY A 22 -12.33 -13.22 -14.74
N TRP A 23 -11.26 -12.74 -14.07
CA TRP A 23 -11.39 -11.76 -12.99
C TRP A 23 -11.87 -10.40 -13.50
N GLN A 24 -11.35 -9.95 -14.64
CA GLN A 24 -11.81 -8.72 -15.28
C GLN A 24 -13.32 -8.77 -15.56
N ARG A 25 -13.83 -9.87 -16.13
CA ARG A 25 -15.28 -10.02 -16.37
C ARG A 25 -16.10 -10.02 -15.08
N ARG A 26 -15.61 -10.68 -14.03
CA ARG A 26 -16.25 -10.62 -12.70
C ARG A 26 -16.33 -9.18 -12.19
N ILE A 27 -15.26 -8.40 -12.34
CA ILE A 27 -15.23 -7.00 -11.92
C ILE A 27 -16.22 -6.14 -12.75
N GLU A 28 -16.35 -6.42 -14.05
CA GLU A 28 -17.29 -5.72 -14.93
C GLU A 28 -18.76 -6.00 -14.58
N GLU A 29 -19.07 -7.10 -13.89
CA GLU A 29 -20.41 -7.45 -13.37
C GLU A 29 -20.74 -6.79 -12.02
N LEU A 30 -19.75 -6.21 -11.34
CA LEU A 30 -19.88 -5.65 -9.99
C LEU A 30 -20.08 -4.13 -10.02
N ASP A 31 -20.80 -3.59 -9.04
CA ASP A 31 -20.98 -2.15 -8.88
C ASP A 31 -19.78 -1.55 -8.12
N PRO A 32 -19.07 -0.56 -8.67
CA PRO A 32 -17.85 -0.04 -8.07
C PRO A 32 -18.06 0.79 -6.80
N VAL A 33 -19.30 1.13 -6.44
CA VAL A 33 -19.63 1.84 -5.19
C VAL A 33 -20.07 0.84 -4.12
N ARG A 34 -20.97 -0.08 -4.45
CA ARG A 34 -21.51 -1.07 -3.52
C ARG A 34 -20.53 -2.20 -3.25
N ASP A 35 -19.87 -2.69 -4.29
CA ASP A 35 -19.08 -3.93 -4.27
C ASP A 35 -17.56 -3.64 -4.26
N HIS A 36 -17.18 -2.41 -3.89
CA HIS A 36 -15.79 -1.93 -3.97
C HIS A 36 -14.78 -2.76 -3.16
N GLN A 37 -15.18 -3.34 -2.02
CA GLN A 37 -14.30 -4.24 -1.24
C GLN A 37 -13.97 -5.51 -2.03
N GLU A 38 -14.94 -6.11 -2.73
CA GLU A 38 -14.70 -7.30 -3.56
C GLU A 38 -13.83 -6.94 -4.78
N ILE A 39 -14.17 -5.87 -5.50
CA ILE A 39 -13.41 -5.42 -6.67
C ILE A 39 -11.97 -5.11 -6.28
N HIS A 40 -11.76 -4.33 -5.21
CA HIS A 40 -10.41 -3.96 -4.78
C HIS A 40 -9.60 -5.20 -4.36
N ARG A 41 -10.22 -6.15 -3.66
CA ARG A 41 -9.58 -7.43 -3.32
C ARG A 41 -9.19 -8.24 -4.56
N ILE A 42 -10.06 -8.35 -5.56
CA ILE A 42 -9.74 -9.03 -6.82
C ILE A 42 -8.56 -8.32 -7.52
N THR A 43 -8.64 -6.99 -7.59
CA THR A 43 -7.65 -6.15 -8.29
C THR A 43 -6.26 -6.28 -7.66
N ALA A 44 -6.16 -6.01 -6.34
CA ALA A 44 -4.91 -6.02 -5.60
C ALA A 44 -4.43 -7.44 -5.26
N GLY A 45 -5.33 -8.39 -5.00
CA GLY A 45 -4.97 -9.73 -4.56
C GLY A 45 -4.72 -10.74 -5.67
N TYR A 46 -5.46 -10.65 -6.78
CA TYR A 46 -5.47 -11.68 -7.82
C TYR A 46 -4.91 -11.19 -9.14
N GLU A 47 -5.32 -10.02 -9.62
CA GLU A 47 -4.92 -9.50 -10.93
C GLU A 47 -3.51 -8.90 -10.89
N PHE A 48 -3.26 -8.00 -9.94
CA PHE A 48 -2.07 -7.15 -9.87
C PHE A 48 -1.28 -7.17 -8.54
N PRO A 49 -1.15 -8.30 -7.82
CA PRO A 49 -0.55 -8.30 -6.48
C PRO A 49 0.90 -7.81 -6.43
N TRP A 50 1.71 -8.19 -7.42
CA TRP A 50 3.08 -7.71 -7.48
C TRP A 50 3.14 -6.21 -7.79
N ASP A 51 2.28 -5.73 -8.68
CA ASP A 51 2.24 -4.33 -9.09
C ASP A 51 1.76 -3.44 -7.93
N TYR A 52 0.69 -3.83 -7.23
CA TYR A 52 0.21 -3.12 -6.03
C TYR A 52 1.26 -3.08 -4.93
N GLN A 53 1.95 -4.20 -4.68
CA GLN A 53 3.00 -4.21 -3.66
C GLN A 53 4.15 -3.27 -4.04
N ARG A 54 4.65 -3.35 -5.28
CA ARG A 54 5.74 -2.47 -5.73
C ARG A 54 5.32 -1.01 -5.79
N SER A 55 4.11 -0.69 -6.25
CA SER A 55 3.63 0.69 -6.29
C SER A 55 3.52 1.29 -4.90
N LEU A 56 3.02 0.53 -3.92
CA LEU A 56 2.90 1.01 -2.53
C LEU A 56 4.28 1.18 -1.86
N GLU A 57 5.27 0.37 -2.23
CA GLU A 57 6.66 0.59 -1.84
C GLU A 57 7.23 1.93 -2.34
N PHE A 58 6.90 2.33 -3.57
CA PHE A 58 7.28 3.64 -4.09
C PHE A 58 6.40 4.77 -3.52
N ALA A 59 5.14 4.49 -3.22
CA ALA A 59 4.26 5.41 -2.49
C ALA A 59 4.84 5.77 -1.11
N LEU A 60 5.45 4.81 -0.41
CA LEU A 60 6.18 5.09 0.84
C LEU A 60 7.25 6.17 0.66
N PHE A 61 8.14 6.03 -0.32
CA PHE A 61 9.12 7.08 -0.65
C PHE A 61 8.41 8.41 -0.94
N ARG A 62 7.29 8.39 -1.63
CA ARG A 62 6.55 9.61 -1.98
C ARG A 62 6.06 10.37 -0.75
N THR A 63 5.59 9.67 0.27
CA THR A 63 5.20 10.31 1.55
C THR A 63 6.37 11.00 2.27
N TYR A 64 7.59 10.49 2.13
CA TYR A 64 8.78 11.05 2.80
C TYR A 64 9.34 12.29 2.11
N CYS A 65 8.79 12.66 0.95
CA CYS A 65 9.13 13.91 0.28
C CYS A 65 8.49 15.13 0.97
N VAL A 66 7.53 14.90 1.86
CA VAL A 66 6.84 15.91 2.67
C VAL A 66 7.61 16.11 3.98
N PRO A 67 8.14 17.31 4.25
CA PRO A 67 8.97 17.60 5.44
C PRO A 67 8.32 17.28 6.78
N THR A 68 7.04 17.62 6.98
CA THR A 68 6.31 17.37 8.23
C THR A 68 6.17 15.88 8.52
N ILE A 69 5.93 15.08 7.47
CA ILE A 69 5.86 13.63 7.55
C ILE A 69 7.25 13.05 7.86
N SER A 70 8.28 13.42 7.11
CA SER A 70 9.62 12.86 7.28
C SER A 70 10.25 13.22 8.62
N GLU A 71 10.05 14.44 9.12
CA GLU A 71 10.49 14.88 10.44
C GLU A 71 9.87 13.99 11.52
N LEU A 72 8.55 13.76 11.46
CA LEU A 72 7.87 12.86 12.39
C LEU A 72 8.45 11.44 12.31
N LEU A 73 8.60 10.90 11.10
CA LEU A 73 9.15 9.55 10.90
C LEU A 73 10.57 9.42 11.44
N GLN A 74 11.41 10.43 11.21
CA GLN A 74 12.77 10.50 11.74
C GLN A 74 12.75 10.54 13.27
N ARG A 75 11.87 11.37 13.87
CA ARG A 75 11.70 11.46 15.33
C ARG A 75 11.24 10.15 15.96
N THR A 76 10.40 9.36 15.28
CA THR A 76 10.00 8.04 15.79
C THR A 76 11.17 7.06 15.85
N GLY A 77 12.12 7.17 14.92
CA GLY A 77 13.27 6.27 14.79
C GLY A 77 12.95 4.86 14.28
N GLU A 78 11.69 4.54 13.96
CA GLU A 78 11.30 3.19 13.49
C GLU A 78 11.95 2.83 12.15
N PHE A 79 12.05 3.80 11.24
CA PHE A 79 12.69 3.61 9.94
C PHE A 79 14.21 3.42 10.04
N GLU A 80 14.85 4.04 11.03
CA GLU A 80 16.28 3.87 11.27
C GLU A 80 16.58 2.53 11.95
N LYS A 81 15.84 2.23 13.03
CA LYS A 81 16.18 1.15 13.96
C LYS A 81 15.53 -0.17 13.61
N ARG A 82 14.31 -0.15 13.06
CA ARG A 82 13.48 -1.34 12.78
C ARG A 82 12.81 -1.29 11.38
N PRO A 83 13.53 -0.93 10.30
CA PRO A 83 12.91 -0.69 8.99
C PRO A 83 12.14 -1.89 8.44
N GLN A 84 12.67 -3.12 8.57
CA GLN A 84 11.99 -4.33 8.08
C GLN A 84 10.67 -4.57 8.81
N LYS A 85 10.68 -4.48 10.15
CA LYS A 85 9.47 -4.65 10.96
C LYS A 85 8.45 -3.58 10.64
N ARG A 86 8.88 -2.31 10.51
CA ARG A 86 8.01 -1.18 10.16
C ARG A 86 7.36 -1.36 8.79
N TYR A 87 8.09 -1.93 7.82
CA TYR A 87 7.56 -2.31 6.51
C TYR A 87 6.53 -3.45 6.63
N ASP A 88 6.90 -4.55 7.28
CA ASP A 88 6.03 -5.73 7.43
C ASP A 88 4.73 -5.37 8.18
N ASP A 89 4.80 -4.57 9.25
CA ASP A 89 3.64 -4.12 10.02
C ASP A 89 2.63 -3.38 9.13
N THR A 90 3.07 -2.39 8.33
CA THR A 90 2.17 -1.66 7.44
C THR A 90 1.64 -2.54 6.32
N ALA A 91 2.49 -3.35 5.69
CA ALA A 91 2.07 -4.24 4.61
C ALA A 91 0.97 -5.19 5.09
N LEU A 92 1.14 -5.82 6.26
CA LEU A 92 0.15 -6.71 6.83
C LEU A 92 -1.12 -5.98 7.23
N LEU A 93 -1.04 -4.84 7.93
CA LEU A 93 -2.23 -4.07 8.30
C LEU A 93 -3.09 -3.73 7.09
N MET A 94 -2.48 -3.31 5.97
CA MET A 94 -3.20 -3.02 4.73
C MET A 94 -3.75 -4.31 4.10
N ALA A 95 -2.98 -5.39 4.13
CA ALA A 95 -3.41 -6.67 3.59
C ALA A 95 -4.63 -7.25 4.35
N GLU A 96 -4.74 -7.03 5.67
CA GLU A 96 -5.95 -7.40 6.43
C GLU A 96 -7.20 -6.70 5.90
N LEU A 97 -7.09 -5.40 5.58
CA LEU A 97 -8.21 -4.62 5.04
C LEU A 97 -8.60 -5.12 3.65
N VAL A 98 -7.62 -5.43 2.81
CA VAL A 98 -7.85 -5.90 1.43
C VAL A 98 -8.41 -7.32 1.40
N GLU A 99 -7.89 -8.25 2.22
CA GLU A 99 -8.32 -9.64 2.19
C GLU A 99 -9.66 -9.89 2.87
N HIS A 100 -9.90 -9.21 3.99
CA HIS A 100 -11.05 -9.48 4.85
C HIS A 100 -12.12 -8.39 4.78
N GLY A 101 -11.80 -7.21 4.28
CA GLY A 101 -12.68 -6.05 4.30
C GLY A 101 -12.59 -5.30 5.62
N TYR A 102 -12.78 -3.98 5.58
CA TYR A 102 -12.59 -3.09 6.73
C TYR A 102 -13.67 -3.24 7.81
N ASP A 103 -14.81 -3.89 7.50
CA ASP A 103 -15.90 -4.16 8.45
C ASP A 103 -15.79 -5.56 9.11
N SER A 104 -14.84 -6.39 8.67
CA SER A 104 -14.60 -7.70 9.28
C SER A 104 -13.93 -7.58 10.64
N GLU A 105 -13.96 -8.64 11.47
CA GLU A 105 -13.26 -8.66 12.77
C GLU A 105 -11.77 -8.30 12.62
N ARG A 106 -11.09 -8.90 11.63
CA ARG A 106 -9.66 -8.64 11.36
C ARG A 106 -9.42 -7.24 10.79
N GLY A 107 -10.31 -6.75 9.92
CA GLY A 107 -10.23 -5.41 9.35
C GLY A 107 -10.42 -4.32 10.40
N VAL A 108 -11.41 -4.48 11.30
CA VAL A 108 -11.63 -3.57 12.43
C VAL A 108 -10.45 -3.59 13.39
N GLU A 109 -9.87 -4.76 13.68
CA GLU A 109 -8.68 -4.86 14.52
C GLU A 109 -7.48 -4.16 13.88
N SER A 110 -7.27 -4.33 12.57
CA SER A 110 -6.25 -3.60 11.80
C SER A 110 -6.46 -2.09 11.86
N LEU A 111 -7.67 -1.59 11.60
CA LEU A 111 -7.98 -0.15 11.69
C LEU A 111 -7.74 0.42 13.08
N ARG A 112 -8.07 -0.33 14.15
CA ARG A 112 -7.77 0.11 15.52
C ARG A 112 -6.28 0.25 15.76
N VAL A 113 -5.45 -0.60 15.17
CA VAL A 113 -4.00 -0.50 15.25
C VAL A 113 -3.50 0.72 14.49
N VAL A 114 -3.95 0.91 13.26
CA VAL A 114 -3.64 2.09 12.46
C VAL A 114 -4.02 3.38 13.21
N ASN A 115 -5.25 3.48 13.72
CA ASN A 115 -5.73 4.65 14.45
C ASN A 115 -4.94 4.88 15.75
N ARG A 116 -4.60 3.82 16.49
CA ARG A 116 -3.78 3.91 17.70
C ARG A 116 -2.37 4.41 17.41
N MET A 117 -1.77 4.01 16.28
CA MET A 117 -0.44 4.47 15.91
C MET A 117 -0.41 5.94 15.52
N HIS A 118 -1.38 6.37 14.71
CA HIS A 118 -1.47 7.75 14.26
C HIS A 118 -1.91 8.69 15.39
N GLY A 119 -2.88 8.30 16.22
CA GLY A 119 -3.42 9.12 17.32
C GLY A 119 -2.49 9.40 18.50
N LYS A 120 -1.23 8.95 18.44
CA LYS A 120 -0.18 9.33 19.40
C LYS A 120 0.49 10.65 19.07
N TYR A 121 0.34 11.08 17.82
CA TYR A 121 1.01 12.23 17.27
C TYR A 121 -0.06 13.20 16.78
N ASP A 122 0.24 14.49 16.88
CA ASP A 122 -0.59 15.53 16.32
C ASP A 122 -0.24 15.67 14.83
N ILE A 123 -0.80 14.79 14.01
CA ILE A 123 -0.57 14.75 12.56
C ILE A 123 -1.62 15.64 11.90
N ASP A 124 -1.17 16.57 11.07
CA ASP A 124 -2.06 17.46 10.32
C ASP A 124 -3.03 16.67 9.44
N ASN A 125 -4.26 17.17 9.32
CA ASN A 125 -5.28 16.49 8.53
C ASN A 125 -4.90 16.42 7.04
N ASP A 126 -4.27 17.46 6.48
CA ASP A 126 -3.88 17.49 5.08
C ASP A 126 -2.74 16.50 4.82
N ASP A 127 -1.84 16.28 5.77
CA ASP A 127 -0.81 15.22 5.70
C ASP A 127 -1.46 13.83 5.68
N MET A 128 -2.43 13.57 6.57
CA MET A 128 -3.18 12.31 6.61
C MET A 128 -3.98 12.09 5.32
N LEU A 129 -4.64 13.15 4.84
CA LEU A 129 -5.41 13.14 3.60
C LEU A 129 -4.50 12.91 2.39
N TYR A 130 -3.33 13.54 2.35
CA TYR A 130 -2.31 13.33 1.33
C TYR A 130 -1.81 11.88 1.31
N VAL A 131 -1.42 11.33 2.47
CA VAL A 131 -0.98 9.93 2.55
C VAL A 131 -2.07 8.98 2.04
N LEU A 132 -3.34 9.24 2.36
CA LEU A 132 -4.47 8.44 1.85
C LEU A 132 -4.53 8.43 0.31
N THR A 133 -4.25 9.56 -0.35
CA THR A 133 -4.20 9.62 -1.83
C THR A 133 -3.20 8.63 -2.41
N THR A 134 -2.07 8.42 -1.73
CA THR A 134 -0.99 7.59 -2.25
C THR A 134 -1.39 6.11 -2.34
N PHE A 135 -2.30 5.64 -1.48
CA PHE A 135 -2.87 4.30 -1.56
C PHE A 135 -3.84 4.11 -2.74
N ILE A 136 -4.42 5.21 -3.24
CA ILE A 136 -5.37 5.18 -4.36
C ILE A 136 -4.61 5.32 -5.68
N TYR A 137 -3.88 6.42 -5.83
CA TYR A 137 -3.40 6.86 -7.14
C TYR A 137 -2.05 6.27 -7.53
N GLU A 138 -1.15 6.00 -6.58
CA GLU A 138 0.14 5.39 -6.93
C GLU A 138 -0.01 3.98 -7.52
N PRO A 139 -0.87 3.08 -6.96
CA PRO A 139 -1.14 1.80 -7.62
C PRO A 139 -1.85 1.95 -8.96
N ILE A 140 -2.78 2.90 -9.09
CA ILE A 140 -3.48 3.13 -10.36
C ILE A 140 -2.51 3.58 -11.46
N ASP A 141 -1.71 4.61 -11.19
CA ASP A 141 -0.73 5.17 -12.12
C ASP A 141 0.35 4.14 -12.48
N TRP A 142 0.76 3.31 -11.50
CA TRP A 142 1.71 2.23 -11.72
C TRP A 142 1.13 1.16 -12.66
N VAL A 143 -0.06 0.64 -12.37
CA VAL A 143 -0.67 -0.44 -13.16
C VAL A 143 -0.97 0.03 -14.58
N ASP A 144 -1.35 1.30 -14.78
CA ASP A 144 -1.56 1.82 -16.14
C ASP A 144 -0.29 1.86 -17.00
N ARG A 145 0.86 2.02 -16.36
CA ARG A 145 2.16 2.09 -17.04
C ARG A 145 2.81 0.71 -17.17
N PHE A 146 2.69 -0.14 -16.15
CA PHE A 146 3.48 -1.36 -15.98
C PHE A 146 2.67 -2.62 -15.74
N GLY A 147 1.35 -2.51 -15.61
CA GLY A 147 0.44 -3.64 -15.53
C GLY A 147 0.32 -4.37 -16.85
N TRP A 148 0.00 -5.67 -16.78
CA TRP A 148 -0.20 -6.50 -17.97
C TRP A 148 -1.46 -6.13 -18.78
N ARG A 149 -2.38 -5.37 -18.16
CA ARG A 149 -3.48 -4.63 -18.74
C ARG A 149 -3.70 -3.36 -17.91
N ARG A 150 -4.39 -2.36 -18.49
CA ARG A 150 -4.86 -1.18 -17.75
C ARG A 150 -5.98 -1.54 -16.78
N LEU A 151 -6.13 -0.72 -15.74
CA LEU A 151 -7.28 -0.83 -14.84
C LEU A 151 -8.56 -0.36 -15.53
N THR A 152 -9.64 -1.11 -15.34
CA THR A 152 -10.99 -0.74 -15.79
C THR A 152 -11.52 0.44 -14.97
N PRO A 153 -12.55 1.16 -15.45
CA PRO A 153 -13.21 2.20 -14.65
C PRO A 153 -13.71 1.68 -13.30
N ASN A 154 -14.26 0.47 -13.25
CA ASN A 154 -14.74 -0.14 -12.02
C ASN A 154 -13.61 -0.36 -10.99
N GLU A 155 -12.43 -0.80 -11.44
CA GLU A 155 -11.28 -1.01 -10.54
C GLU A 155 -10.79 0.31 -9.92
N ARG A 156 -10.76 1.39 -10.71
CA ARG A 156 -10.34 2.73 -10.24
C ARG A 156 -11.31 3.28 -9.21
N LEU A 157 -12.60 3.27 -9.53
CA LEU A 157 -13.64 3.77 -8.64
C LEU A 157 -13.74 2.92 -7.37
N ALA A 158 -13.62 1.60 -7.48
CA ALA A 158 -13.60 0.72 -6.32
C ALA A 158 -12.40 1.01 -5.39
N CYS A 159 -11.19 1.21 -5.94
CA CYS A 159 -10.01 1.60 -5.16
C CYS A 159 -10.26 2.93 -4.42
N PHE A 160 -10.80 3.93 -5.12
CA PHE A 160 -11.16 5.22 -4.55
C PHE A 160 -12.21 5.11 -3.42
N HIS A 161 -13.32 4.40 -3.65
CA HIS A 161 -14.34 4.22 -2.63
C HIS A 161 -13.84 3.42 -1.43
N PHE A 162 -13.03 2.38 -1.67
CA PHE A 162 -12.41 1.58 -0.61
C PHE A 162 -11.57 2.45 0.32
N TYR A 163 -10.61 3.22 -0.22
CA TYR A 163 -9.75 4.05 0.62
C TYR A 163 -10.46 5.28 1.18
N ARG A 164 -11.49 5.82 0.51
CA ARG A 164 -12.36 6.84 1.13
C ARG A 164 -13.02 6.29 2.39
N GLN A 165 -13.55 5.07 2.36
CA GLN A 165 -14.15 4.42 3.53
C GLN A 165 -13.13 4.11 4.64
N VAL A 166 -11.89 3.76 4.28
CA VAL A 166 -10.77 3.65 5.23
C VAL A 166 -10.47 5.00 5.88
N GLY A 167 -10.32 6.07 5.09
CA GLY A 167 -10.04 7.41 5.59
C GLY A 167 -11.12 7.95 6.54
N ILE A 168 -12.40 7.73 6.22
CA ILE A 168 -13.52 8.06 7.11
C ILE A 168 -13.39 7.35 8.46
N ARG A 169 -13.06 6.04 8.45
CA ARG A 169 -12.86 5.24 9.68
C ARG A 169 -11.59 5.61 10.45
N MET A 170 -10.63 6.25 9.78
CA MET A 170 -9.47 6.87 10.42
C MET A 170 -9.76 8.27 10.98
N GLY A 171 -10.96 8.81 10.72
CA GLY A 171 -11.37 10.13 11.20
C GLY A 171 -10.84 11.29 10.35
N ILE A 172 -10.23 11.02 9.19
CA ILE A 172 -9.72 12.03 8.25
C ILE A 172 -10.89 12.88 7.75
N LYS A 173 -10.70 14.20 7.73
CA LYS A 173 -11.72 15.19 7.37
C LYS A 173 -11.52 15.66 5.94
N ASN A 174 -12.60 16.21 5.37
CA ASN A 174 -12.60 16.85 4.05
C ASN A 174 -12.11 15.96 2.91
N ILE A 175 -12.37 14.65 2.98
CA ILE A 175 -12.02 13.72 1.89
C ILE A 175 -12.92 14.02 0.68
N PRO A 176 -12.36 14.44 -0.47
CA PRO A 176 -13.18 14.80 -1.62
C PRO A 176 -14.02 13.61 -2.11
N GLU A 177 -15.21 13.92 -2.62
CA GLU A 177 -16.18 12.91 -3.06
C GLU A 177 -15.95 12.46 -4.51
N SER A 178 -15.23 13.27 -5.27
CA SER A 178 -14.86 13.02 -6.66
C SER A 178 -13.48 12.42 -6.77
N PHE A 179 -13.35 11.40 -7.62
CA PHE A 179 -12.06 10.80 -7.98
C PHE A 179 -11.09 11.84 -8.55
N GLU A 180 -11.58 12.77 -9.36
CA GLU A 180 -10.77 13.79 -10.03
C GLU A 180 -10.33 14.89 -9.06
N ASP A 181 -11.23 15.36 -8.19
CA ASP A 181 -10.89 16.41 -7.23
C ASP A 181 -9.87 15.92 -6.20
N PHE A 182 -9.96 14.65 -5.79
CA PHE A 182 -8.99 14.07 -4.88
C PHE A 182 -7.62 13.83 -5.55
N TYR A 183 -7.59 13.56 -6.86
CA TYR A 183 -6.34 13.53 -7.63
C TYR A 183 -5.72 14.92 -7.77
N ARG A 184 -6.53 15.96 -8.02
CA ARG A 184 -6.05 17.35 -8.06
C ARG A 184 -5.46 17.78 -6.74
N PHE A 185 -6.16 17.49 -5.63
CA PHE A 185 -5.62 17.72 -4.28
C PHE A 185 -4.23 17.09 -4.11
N LYS A 186 -4.05 15.83 -4.50
CA LYS A 186 -2.74 15.15 -4.45
C LYS A 186 -1.67 15.94 -5.21
N VAL A 187 -1.93 16.28 -6.47
CA VAL A 187 -0.95 16.97 -7.32
C VAL A 187 -0.60 18.35 -6.79
N ASP A 188 -1.59 19.11 -6.33
CA ASP A 188 -1.38 20.46 -5.78
C ASP A 188 -0.63 20.40 -4.44
N TYR A 189 -0.99 19.45 -3.58
CA TYR A 189 -0.31 19.22 -2.31
C TYR A 189 1.16 18.85 -2.53
N GLU A 190 1.47 17.97 -3.50
CA GLU A 190 2.85 17.60 -3.83
C GLU A 190 3.66 18.78 -4.34
N ARG A 191 3.10 19.57 -5.25
CA ARG A 191 3.77 20.78 -5.78
C ARG A 191 4.08 21.80 -4.69
N LYS A 192 3.19 21.92 -3.70
CA LYS A 192 3.34 22.88 -2.59
C LYS A 192 4.33 22.42 -1.53
N HIS A 193 4.37 21.13 -1.22
CA HIS A 193 5.07 20.63 -0.03
C HIS A 193 6.35 19.85 -0.31
N PHE A 194 6.54 19.31 -1.53
CA PHE A 194 7.75 18.56 -1.83
C PHE A 194 8.96 19.49 -1.89
N ARG A 195 9.90 19.28 -0.97
CA ARG A 195 11.15 20.03 -0.91
C ARG A 195 12.20 19.22 -0.18
N TYR A 196 13.46 19.54 -0.40
CA TYR A 196 14.55 18.91 0.32
C TYR A 196 14.57 19.26 1.81
N THR A 197 14.83 18.25 2.65
CA THR A 197 15.29 18.39 4.04
C THR A 197 16.26 17.25 4.38
N ASP A 198 17.07 17.43 5.43
CA ASP A 198 17.95 16.38 5.93
C ASP A 198 17.16 15.14 6.41
N ASP A 199 15.97 15.35 6.98
CA ASP A 199 15.11 14.27 7.47
C ASP A 199 14.53 13.45 6.32
N ASN A 200 14.09 14.10 5.23
CA ASN A 200 13.71 13.41 3.99
C ASN A 200 14.85 12.50 3.52
N HIS A 201 16.07 13.07 3.42
CA HIS A 201 17.25 12.36 2.95
C HIS A 201 17.55 11.12 3.82
N ARG A 202 17.51 11.27 5.14
CA ARG A 202 17.74 10.17 6.10
C ARG A 202 16.70 9.07 5.98
N VAL A 203 15.41 9.41 6.05
CA VAL A 203 14.31 8.43 5.99
C VAL A 203 14.28 7.72 4.64
N GLY A 204 14.48 8.46 3.54
CA GLY A 204 14.65 7.88 2.21
C GLY A 204 15.84 6.91 2.16
N THR A 205 16.97 7.27 2.78
CA THR A 205 18.19 6.45 2.80
C THR A 205 17.98 5.15 3.58
N TYR A 206 17.26 5.19 4.71
CA TYR A 206 16.95 3.97 5.46
C TYR A 206 16.07 3.02 4.64
N THR A 207 15.07 3.55 3.95
CA THR A 207 14.18 2.77 3.09
C THR A 207 14.94 2.17 1.90
N LEU A 208 15.82 2.95 1.27
CA LEU A 208 16.71 2.46 0.22
C LEU A 208 17.60 1.31 0.71
N LYS A 209 18.22 1.46 1.88
CA LYS A 209 19.05 0.43 2.50
C LYS A 209 18.24 -0.83 2.82
N LEU A 210 17.00 -0.68 3.29
CA LEU A 210 16.08 -1.80 3.50
C LEU A 210 15.86 -2.56 2.19
N PHE A 211 15.51 -1.88 1.10
CA PHE A 211 15.24 -2.54 -0.18
C PHE A 211 16.48 -3.24 -0.72
N CYS A 212 17.65 -2.62 -0.59
CA CYS A 212 18.92 -3.24 -0.95
C CYS A 212 19.22 -4.48 -0.09
N SER A 213 18.86 -4.47 1.20
CA SER A 213 19.11 -5.59 2.11
C SER A 213 18.37 -6.89 1.73
N TRP A 214 17.34 -6.79 0.88
CA TRP A 214 16.62 -7.95 0.35
C TRP A 214 17.41 -8.73 -0.69
N PHE A 215 18.50 -8.16 -1.21
CA PHE A 215 19.35 -8.75 -2.23
C PHE A 215 20.74 -9.11 -1.70
N PRO A 216 21.42 -10.10 -2.32
CA PRO A 216 22.82 -10.41 -2.04
C PRO A 216 23.71 -9.17 -2.14
N ALA A 217 24.71 -9.07 -1.25
CA ALA A 217 25.58 -7.89 -1.13
C ALA A 217 26.15 -7.36 -2.46
N PRO A 218 26.62 -8.20 -3.41
CA PRO A 218 27.16 -7.72 -4.69
C PRO A 218 26.14 -7.01 -5.58
N LEU A 219 24.84 -7.31 -5.45
CA LEU A 219 23.79 -6.71 -6.28
C LEU A 219 23.23 -5.40 -5.71
N ARG A 220 23.54 -5.07 -4.45
CA ARG A 220 22.96 -3.91 -3.76
C ARG A 220 23.20 -2.57 -4.48
N PRO A 221 24.39 -2.26 -5.02
CA PRO A 221 24.59 -1.02 -5.76
C PRO A 221 23.68 -0.92 -7.00
N LEU A 222 23.49 -2.04 -7.71
CA LEU A 222 22.61 -2.10 -8.87
C LEU A 222 21.14 -1.90 -8.47
N VAL A 223 20.72 -2.50 -7.35
CA VAL A 223 19.37 -2.30 -6.79
C VAL A 223 19.15 -0.84 -6.43
N ALA A 224 20.12 -0.18 -5.79
CA ALA A 224 20.02 1.24 -5.45
C ALA A 224 19.83 2.11 -6.71
N GLN A 225 20.62 1.86 -7.76
CA GLN A 225 20.46 2.54 -9.04
C GLN A 225 19.10 2.25 -9.70
N GLY A 226 18.58 1.03 -9.55
CA GLY A 226 17.23 0.65 -9.99
C GLY A 226 16.13 1.42 -9.26
N VAL A 227 16.26 1.62 -7.95
CA VAL A 227 15.34 2.45 -7.16
C VAL A 227 15.41 3.90 -7.64
N TYR A 228 16.59 4.50 -7.74
CA TYR A 228 16.76 5.87 -8.25
C TYR A 228 16.19 6.05 -9.67
N ALA A 229 16.28 5.02 -10.51
CA ALA A 229 15.74 5.04 -11.86
C ALA A 229 14.20 5.04 -11.93
N LEU A 230 13.53 4.63 -10.85
CA LEU A 230 12.08 4.58 -10.74
C LEU A 230 11.49 5.75 -9.93
N LEU A 231 12.30 6.44 -9.11
CA LEU A 231 11.91 7.69 -8.48
C LEU A 231 11.74 8.79 -9.54
N ASP A 232 10.69 9.60 -9.40
CA ASP A 232 10.49 10.74 -10.29
C ASP A 232 11.41 11.93 -9.92
N PRO A 233 11.56 12.93 -10.81
CA PRO A 233 12.45 14.06 -10.56
C PRO A 233 12.13 14.88 -9.30
N MET A 234 10.84 15.04 -8.93
CA MET A 234 10.46 15.77 -7.73
C MET A 234 10.87 14.99 -6.48
N MET A 235 10.69 13.67 -6.49
CA MET A 235 11.13 12.81 -5.39
C MET A 235 12.65 12.83 -5.25
N LEU A 236 13.39 12.68 -6.35
CA LEU A 236 14.86 12.73 -6.34
C LEU A 236 15.36 14.06 -5.75
N ALA A 237 14.76 15.18 -6.15
CA ALA A 237 15.07 16.50 -5.62
C ALA A 237 14.72 16.63 -4.12
N ALA A 238 13.54 16.15 -3.71
CA ALA A 238 13.11 16.20 -2.31
C ALA A 238 13.96 15.32 -1.37
N PHE A 239 14.61 14.29 -1.91
CA PHE A 239 15.57 13.48 -1.16
C PHE A 239 17.02 13.95 -1.28
N GLY A 240 17.35 14.79 -2.27
CA GLY A 240 18.75 15.05 -2.63
C GLY A 240 19.45 13.78 -3.12
N PHE A 241 18.72 12.86 -3.76
CA PHE A 241 19.27 11.64 -4.32
C PHE A 241 19.84 11.87 -5.72
N PRO A 242 20.89 11.14 -6.11
CA PRO A 242 21.43 11.24 -7.45
C PRO A 242 20.42 10.72 -8.46
N ALA A 243 20.25 11.44 -9.56
CA ALA A 243 19.48 10.93 -10.69
C ALA A 243 20.21 9.75 -11.32
N ALA A 244 19.49 8.66 -11.56
CA ALA A 244 20.03 7.55 -12.33
C ALA A 244 20.23 7.99 -13.80
N PRO A 245 21.24 7.43 -14.51
CA PRO A 245 21.41 7.71 -15.94
C PRO A 245 20.13 7.47 -16.74
N ILE A 246 19.85 8.33 -17.73
CA ILE A 246 18.61 8.27 -18.53
C ILE A 246 18.43 6.89 -19.19
N TRP A 247 19.52 6.28 -19.66
CA TRP A 247 19.47 4.94 -20.26
C TRP A 247 18.98 3.89 -19.26
N LEU A 248 19.38 4.00 -17.98
CA LEU A 248 18.99 3.07 -16.93
C LEU A 248 17.52 3.29 -16.54
N GLN A 249 17.05 4.53 -16.44
CA GLN A 249 15.62 4.84 -16.28
C GLN A 249 14.77 4.19 -17.36
N ASN A 250 15.18 4.33 -18.62
CA ASN A 250 14.48 3.74 -19.76
C ASN A 250 14.57 2.21 -19.75
N ALA A 251 15.72 1.64 -19.39
CA ALA A 251 15.89 0.20 -19.26
C ALA A 251 14.98 -0.38 -18.17
N SER A 252 14.92 0.24 -16.99
CA SER A 252 14.05 -0.16 -15.87
C SER A 252 12.58 -0.14 -16.29
N ARG A 253 12.11 0.94 -16.91
CA ARG A 253 10.72 1.06 -17.41
C ARG A 253 10.41 0.01 -18.48
N ARG A 254 11.34 -0.25 -19.41
CA ARG A 254 11.20 -1.30 -20.44
C ARG A 254 11.15 -2.70 -19.82
N ALA A 255 11.99 -2.98 -18.82
CA ALA A 255 12.00 -4.26 -18.12
C ALA A 255 10.65 -4.54 -17.44
N LEU A 256 10.04 -3.52 -16.81
CA LEU A 256 8.69 -3.61 -16.26
C LEU A 256 7.63 -3.87 -17.35
N GLY A 257 7.72 -3.20 -18.49
CA GLY A 257 6.82 -3.46 -19.63
C GLY A 257 6.99 -4.88 -20.23
N VAL A 258 8.22 -5.40 -20.28
CA VAL A 258 8.49 -6.78 -20.69
C VAL A 258 7.88 -7.77 -19.69
N ARG A 259 8.07 -7.54 -18.38
CA ARG A 259 7.43 -8.33 -17.32
C ARG A 259 5.91 -8.35 -17.48
N ALA A 260 5.30 -7.21 -17.77
CA ALA A 260 3.86 -7.07 -18.01
C ALA A 260 3.39 -7.98 -19.16
N ARG A 261 4.13 -7.99 -20.28
CA ARG A 261 3.85 -8.86 -21.43
C ARG A 261 3.94 -10.33 -21.07
N PHE A 262 4.95 -10.76 -20.31
CA PHE A 262 5.03 -12.14 -19.84
C PHE A 262 3.86 -12.51 -18.94
N VAL A 263 3.50 -11.64 -17.99
CA VAL A 263 2.39 -11.89 -17.07
C VAL A 263 1.06 -12.02 -17.80
N ARG A 264 0.85 -11.31 -18.92
CA ARG A 264 -0.36 -11.44 -19.76
C ARG A 264 -0.65 -12.88 -20.21
N PHE A 265 0.37 -13.72 -20.37
CA PHE A 265 0.22 -15.11 -20.82
C PHE A 265 0.12 -16.13 -19.69
N LEU A 266 0.29 -15.73 -18.43
CA LEU A 266 0.15 -16.63 -17.30
C LEU A 266 -1.33 -16.98 -17.04
N PRO A 267 -1.65 -18.11 -16.39
CA PRO A 267 -3.02 -18.39 -15.96
C PRO A 267 -3.50 -17.38 -14.90
N PRO A 268 -4.83 -17.14 -14.78
CA PRO A 268 -5.37 -16.32 -13.71
C PRO A 268 -5.06 -16.94 -12.35
N ARG A 269 -4.82 -16.09 -11.34
CA ARG A 269 -4.57 -16.57 -9.98
C ARG A 269 -5.85 -17.12 -9.38
N ARG A 270 -5.75 -18.27 -8.70
CA ARG A 270 -6.86 -18.90 -7.96
C ARG A 270 -6.87 -18.54 -6.48
N GLU A 271 -5.73 -18.10 -5.97
CA GLU A 271 -5.56 -17.66 -4.59
C GLU A 271 -5.06 -16.22 -4.57
N SER A 272 -5.57 -15.45 -3.62
CA SER A 272 -5.11 -14.09 -3.39
C SER A 272 -3.68 -14.07 -2.87
N LYS A 273 -2.92 -13.09 -3.31
CA LYS A 273 -1.56 -12.82 -2.86
C LYS A 273 -1.42 -11.51 -2.05
N ALA A 274 -2.50 -10.77 -1.78
CA ALA A 274 -2.38 -9.48 -1.09
C ALA A 274 -1.72 -9.61 0.29
N ALA A 275 -2.00 -10.70 1.01
CA ALA A 275 -1.41 -10.95 2.33
C ALA A 275 -0.37 -12.09 2.37
N ARG A 276 -0.12 -12.77 1.25
CA ARG A 276 0.77 -13.95 1.19
C ARG A 276 2.15 -13.58 0.66
N ASP A 277 2.74 -12.52 1.19
CA ASP A 277 4.13 -12.22 0.88
C ASP A 277 5.04 -13.25 1.54
N ARG A 278 5.74 -14.03 0.70
CA ARG A 278 6.74 -15.01 1.14
C ARG A 278 7.98 -14.35 1.76
N HIS A 279 8.13 -13.05 1.56
CA HIS A 279 9.23 -12.24 2.06
C HIS A 279 8.91 -11.47 3.33
N ASN A 280 7.74 -11.69 3.95
CA ASN A 280 7.49 -11.21 5.31
C ASN A 280 8.47 -11.90 6.27
N ARG A 281 9.41 -11.12 6.80
CA ARG A 281 10.51 -11.61 7.66
C ARG A 281 10.17 -11.52 9.14
N SER A 282 9.31 -10.57 9.52
CA SER A 282 8.99 -10.31 10.93
C SER A 282 7.86 -11.20 11.46
N TYR A 283 6.91 -11.60 10.60
CA TYR A 283 5.72 -12.39 10.98
C TYR A 283 5.48 -13.51 9.95
N PRO A 284 6.30 -14.57 9.92
CA PRO A 284 6.18 -15.61 8.91
C PRO A 284 4.84 -16.36 9.02
N GLY A 285 4.16 -16.56 7.88
CA GLY A 285 3.05 -17.52 7.77
C GLY A 285 1.62 -16.97 7.84
N TYR A 286 1.30 -15.86 7.14
CA TYR A 286 -0.08 -15.33 7.06
C TYR A 286 -1.18 -16.40 6.82
N PRO A 287 -2.34 -16.34 7.52
CA PRO A 287 -2.71 -15.47 8.63
C PRO A 287 -2.41 -16.10 10.01
N VAL A 288 -1.49 -17.08 10.06
CA VAL A 288 -1.13 -17.84 11.25
C VAL A 288 0.04 -17.15 11.96
N GLY A 289 0.09 -17.27 13.29
CA GLY A 289 1.22 -16.80 14.09
C GLY A 289 1.14 -15.34 14.56
N TYR A 290 0.12 -14.58 14.15
CA TYR A 290 -0.17 -13.25 14.71
C TYR A 290 -1.65 -12.88 14.57
N ARG A 291 -2.12 -11.92 15.39
CA ARG A 291 -3.35 -11.16 15.16
C ARG A 291 -3.02 -9.74 14.75
N PRO A 292 -3.88 -9.05 13.97
CA PRO A 292 -3.65 -7.66 13.61
C PRO A 292 -3.26 -6.75 14.80
N ARG A 293 -3.85 -6.97 15.99
CA ARG A 293 -3.51 -6.22 17.21
C ARG A 293 -2.06 -6.34 17.68
N ASP A 294 -1.35 -7.40 17.27
CA ASP A 294 0.03 -7.68 17.64
C ASP A 294 1.03 -6.93 16.73
N LEU A 295 0.53 -6.27 15.67
CA LEU A 295 1.34 -5.46 14.76
C LEU A 295 1.63 -4.08 15.36
N GLY A 296 2.79 -3.54 15.01
CA GLY A 296 3.21 -2.20 15.40
C GLY A 296 4.45 -2.10 16.27
N ALA A 297 4.83 -0.86 16.61
CA ALA A 297 6.01 -0.61 17.44
C ALA A 297 5.88 -1.28 18.82
N ASP A 298 6.95 -1.93 19.28
CA ASP A 298 6.91 -2.87 20.42
C ASP A 298 6.38 -2.27 21.74
N SER A 299 6.50 -0.94 21.93
CA SER A 299 5.90 -0.23 23.07
C SER A 299 4.37 -0.35 23.14
N ASP A 300 3.73 -0.74 22.05
CA ASP A 300 2.29 -0.66 21.84
C ASP A 300 1.59 -1.97 22.15
N ASN A 301 2.31 -3.08 21.98
CA ASN A 301 1.79 -4.44 22.16
C ASN A 301 1.68 -4.83 23.64
N HIS A 302 2.32 -4.09 24.55
CA HIS A 302 2.41 -4.44 25.99
C HIS A 302 1.52 -3.61 26.92
N ARG A 303 0.84 -2.56 26.43
CA ARG A 303 -0.08 -1.77 27.28
C ARG A 303 -1.42 -2.47 27.55
N GLY A 304 -1.81 -3.42 26.71
CA GLY A 304 -3.06 -4.18 26.87
C GLY A 304 -3.00 -5.31 27.88
N SER A 305 -1.84 -5.92 28.11
CA SER A 305 -1.69 -7.04 29.06
C SER A 305 -1.67 -6.58 30.52
N ARG A 306 -1.17 -5.37 30.80
CA ARG A 306 -1.10 -4.83 32.17
C ARG A 306 -2.42 -4.32 32.73
N ARG A 307 -3.43 -4.06 31.90
CA ARG A 307 -4.76 -3.57 32.35
C ARG A 307 -5.80 -4.67 32.61
N ARG A 308 -5.46 -5.94 32.39
CA ARG A 308 -6.35 -7.09 32.71
C ARG A 308 -5.92 -7.86 33.98
N ALA A 309 -4.94 -7.34 34.70
CA ALA A 309 -4.40 -7.92 35.94
C ALA A 309 -4.54 -6.98 37.15
N ALA A 310 -5.57 -6.12 37.12
CA ALA A 310 -6.01 -5.32 38.26
C ALA A 310 -7.53 -5.39 38.35
#